data_AF-C4WVI8-F1
#
_entry.id   AF-C4WVI8-F1
#
_cell.length_a   1.000
_cell.length_b   1.000
_cell.length_c   1.000
_cell.angle_alpha   90.00
_cell.angle_beta   90.00
_cell.angle_gamma   90.00
#
_symmetry.space_group_name_H-M   'P 1'
#
loop_
_entity.id
_entity.type
_entity.pdbx_description
1 polymer ?
#
loop_
_entity_poly.entity_id
_entity_poly.type
_entity_poly.pdbx_seq_one_letter_code
_entity_poly.pdbx_strand_id
1 'polypeptide(L)'
;MYNLPSLVKTAYYACNKAERNKFDLTDAPDVDLRYCCESLFEFLKVNKNLDEGDDRRTMYSRSQFEVADNRFKYVCEEAALHGHIECLILAHEIGLPWNVSASDNAALNGHLKCLIYLGMHGCHWSFNTCSNAALNGHLKCLKYLRRSHCPWDQATCSNAALNGHLDCLVYARRHRCRWNQATCSNAALNGHLDCLAYAREQGCPWNVDTWSSAASNGHQACLAYASANGCPRPSSEP
;
A
#
# COMPACT_ATOMS: atom_id res chain seq x y z
N MET A 1 17.61 -12.91 21.91
CA MET A 1 17.26 -11.56 22.40
C MET A 1 16.12 -11.04 21.51
N TYR A 2 14.98 -10.68 22.09
CA TYR A 2 13.75 -10.32 21.38
C TYR A 2 13.89 -8.96 20.69
N ASN A 3 13.45 -8.81 19.44
CA ASN A 3 13.12 -7.49 18.90
C ASN A 3 11.67 -7.19 19.28
N LEU A 4 11.50 -6.68 20.49
CA LEU A 4 10.23 -6.09 20.91
C LEU A 4 9.96 -4.83 20.09
N PRO A 5 8.69 -4.44 19.91
CA PRO A 5 8.37 -3.13 19.35
C PRO A 5 9.10 -2.05 20.15
N SER A 6 9.49 -0.96 19.48
CA SER A 6 10.21 0.19 20.07
C SER A 6 9.94 0.41 21.56
N LEU A 7 11.02 0.54 22.34
CA LEU A 7 10.97 0.84 23.78
C LEU A 7 10.14 2.10 24.10
N VAL A 8 10.13 3.06 23.18
CA VAL A 8 9.32 4.28 23.30
C VAL A 8 7.83 3.94 23.19
N LYS A 9 7.44 3.06 22.27
CA LYS A 9 6.04 2.62 22.11
C LYS A 9 5.55 1.83 23.32
N THR A 10 6.38 0.95 23.89
CA THR A 10 6.00 0.19 25.10
C THR A 10 5.87 1.10 26.32
N ALA A 11 6.79 2.05 26.50
CA ALA A 11 6.71 3.03 27.59
C ALA A 11 5.46 3.91 27.45
N TYR A 12 5.21 4.46 26.24
CA TYR A 12 4.05 5.28 25.94
C TYR A 12 2.73 4.53 26.14
N TYR A 13 2.67 3.25 25.76
CA TYR A 13 1.52 2.38 25.99
C TYR A 13 1.24 2.18 27.50
N ALA A 14 2.29 2.02 28.32
CA ALA A 14 2.15 1.88 29.76
C ALA A 14 1.68 3.17 30.47
N CYS A 15 1.91 4.34 29.86
CA CYS A 15 1.49 5.62 30.40
C CYS A 15 -0.04 5.79 30.43
N ASN A 16 -0.53 6.46 31.47
CA ASN A 16 -1.92 6.93 31.52
C ASN A 16 -2.13 8.18 30.63
N LYS A 17 -3.39 8.59 30.45
CA LYS A 17 -3.73 9.73 29.58
C LYS A 17 -3.03 11.04 29.97
N ALA A 18 -2.87 11.32 31.27
CA ALA A 18 -2.22 12.55 31.72
C ALA A 18 -0.72 12.55 31.44
N GLU A 19 -0.08 11.39 31.57
CA GLU A 19 1.34 11.20 31.24
C GLU A 19 1.59 11.31 29.74
N ARG A 20 0.75 10.69 28.91
CA ARG A 20 0.82 10.81 27.45
C ARG A 20 0.66 12.25 27.00
N ASN A 21 -0.35 12.95 27.50
CA ASN A 21 -0.54 14.38 27.20
C ASN A 21 0.68 15.22 27.58
N LYS A 22 1.39 14.89 28.67
CA LYS A 22 2.63 15.59 29.04
C LYS A 22 3.76 15.27 28.08
N PHE A 23 3.90 14.00 27.67
CA PHE A 23 4.91 13.58 26.70
C PHE A 23 4.69 14.23 25.33
N ASP A 24 3.44 14.29 24.86
CA ASP A 24 3.06 14.87 23.57
C ASP A 24 3.32 16.39 23.50
N LEU A 25 3.50 17.05 24.65
CA LEU A 25 3.88 18.47 24.74
C LEU A 25 5.40 18.70 24.75
N THR A 26 6.21 17.63 24.73
CA THR A 26 7.67 17.74 24.65
C THR A 26 8.15 17.75 23.20
N ASP A 27 9.41 18.12 22.97
CA ASP A 27 10.07 18.00 21.67
C ASP A 27 10.44 16.55 21.30
N ALA A 28 9.88 15.56 22.00
CA ALA A 28 10.13 14.14 21.70
C ALA A 28 9.45 13.73 20.38
N PRO A 29 9.99 12.71 19.68
CA PRO A 29 9.33 12.17 18.49
C PRO A 29 7.93 11.66 18.81
N ASP A 30 6.98 11.95 17.90
CA ASP A 30 5.62 11.45 17.99
C ASP A 30 5.59 9.91 18.01
N VAL A 31 4.73 9.36 18.87
CA VAL A 31 4.63 7.92 19.07
C VAL A 31 3.43 7.39 18.30
N ASP A 32 3.72 6.84 17.13
CA ASP A 32 2.70 6.19 16.29
C ASP A 32 2.28 4.83 16.86
N LEU A 33 1.43 4.87 17.89
CA LEU A 33 0.82 3.70 18.53
C LEU A 33 -0.49 3.36 17.80
N ARG A 34 -0.54 2.16 17.21
CA ARG A 34 -1.69 1.67 16.43
C ARG A 34 -2.19 0.35 16.96
N TYR A 35 -3.32 -0.11 16.40
CA TYR A 35 -3.93 -1.39 16.72
C TYR A 35 -2.92 -2.55 16.75
N CYS A 36 -2.05 -2.65 15.75
CA CYS A 36 -1.03 -3.69 15.69
C CYS A 36 -0.06 -3.66 16.89
N CYS A 37 0.27 -2.48 17.42
CA CYS A 37 1.10 -2.33 18.61
C CYS A 37 0.35 -2.81 19.86
N GLU A 38 -0.86 -2.29 20.06
CA GLU A 38 -1.68 -2.58 21.24
C GLU A 38 -2.05 -4.06 21.32
N SER A 39 -2.45 -4.66 20.20
CA SER A 39 -2.74 -6.08 20.12
C SER A 39 -1.53 -6.94 20.46
N LEU A 40 -0.33 -6.60 19.97
CA LEU A 40 0.87 -7.35 20.31
C LEU A 40 1.24 -7.20 21.80
N PHE A 41 1.09 -6.01 22.38
CA PHE A 41 1.35 -5.81 23.80
C PHE A 41 0.38 -6.59 24.68
N GLU A 42 -0.92 -6.58 24.36
CA GLU A 42 -1.91 -7.38 25.08
C GLU A 42 -1.67 -8.89 24.88
N PHE A 43 -1.29 -9.32 23.67
CA PHE A 43 -0.94 -10.72 23.41
C PHE A 43 0.25 -11.17 24.27
N LEU A 44 1.33 -10.38 24.32
CA LEU A 44 2.51 -10.68 25.12
C LEU A 44 2.20 -10.69 26.62
N LYS A 45 1.33 -9.78 27.09
CA LYS A 45 0.91 -9.68 28.49
C LYS A 45 0.13 -10.90 28.96
N VAL A 46 -0.76 -11.44 28.12
CA VAL A 46 -1.53 -12.67 28.41
C VAL A 46 -0.61 -13.89 28.48
N ASN A 47 0.42 -13.95 27.62
CA ASN A 47 1.30 -15.11 27.49
C ASN A 47 2.59 -15.03 28.34
N LYS A 48 2.74 -14.02 29.20
CA LYS A 48 3.97 -13.76 29.98
C LYS A 48 4.42 -14.90 30.92
N ASN A 49 3.53 -15.84 31.22
CA ASN A 49 3.78 -16.94 32.16
C ASN A 49 3.83 -18.32 31.47
N LEU A 50 3.74 -18.39 30.13
CA LEU A 50 3.88 -19.65 29.41
C LEU A 50 5.37 -19.97 29.23
N ASP A 51 5.74 -21.20 29.57
CA ASP A 51 7.12 -21.66 29.75
C ASP A 51 8.05 -21.39 28.54
N GLU A 52 9.32 -21.06 28.81
CA GLU A 52 10.31 -20.54 27.84
C GLU A 52 10.84 -21.59 26.84
N GLY A 53 10.48 -22.86 27.02
CA GLY A 53 10.97 -23.98 26.21
C GLY A 53 10.27 -24.17 24.86
N ASP A 54 9.29 -23.32 24.52
CA ASP A 54 8.28 -23.65 23.50
C ASP A 54 8.32 -22.69 22.30
N ASP A 55 8.21 -23.22 21.07
CA ASP A 55 8.41 -22.48 19.81
C ASP A 55 7.49 -21.24 19.71
N ARG A 56 8.06 -20.09 19.34
CA ARG A 56 7.31 -18.83 19.17
C ARG A 56 6.20 -18.98 18.15
N ARG A 57 6.46 -19.76 17.09
CA ARG A 57 5.50 -19.95 15.98
C ARG A 57 4.21 -20.62 16.43
N THR A 58 4.24 -21.36 17.53
CA THR A 58 3.06 -22.04 18.06
C THR A 58 2.35 -21.22 19.13
N MET A 59 2.90 -20.08 19.57
CA MET A 59 2.30 -19.24 20.63
C MET A 59 0.87 -18.84 20.29
N TYR A 60 0.62 -18.38 19.07
CA TYR A 60 -0.73 -18.02 18.62
C TYR A 60 -1.68 -19.23 18.65
N SER A 61 -1.26 -20.37 18.12
CA SER A 61 -2.08 -21.59 18.12
C SER A 61 -2.32 -22.20 19.51
N ARG A 62 -1.41 -21.97 20.47
CA ARG A 62 -1.50 -22.47 21.85
C ARG A 62 -2.32 -21.56 22.75
N SER A 63 -2.37 -20.27 22.46
CA SER A 63 -3.14 -19.32 23.25
C SER A 63 -4.63 -19.68 23.22
N GLN A 64 -5.29 -19.69 24.39
CA GLN A 64 -6.68 -20.14 24.60
C GLN A 64 -7.73 -19.23 23.94
N PHE A 65 -7.37 -18.47 22.91
CA PHE A 65 -8.34 -17.71 22.13
C PHE A 65 -9.23 -18.69 21.38
N GLU A 66 -10.54 -18.52 21.47
CA GLU A 66 -11.47 -19.32 20.67
C GLU A 66 -11.09 -19.19 19.19
N VAL A 67 -11.30 -20.25 18.40
CA VAL A 67 -10.99 -20.29 16.96
C VAL A 67 -11.69 -19.15 16.17
N ALA A 68 -12.67 -18.47 16.78
CA ALA A 68 -13.38 -17.31 16.25
C ALA A 68 -12.94 -15.93 16.81
N ASP A 69 -11.90 -15.85 17.65
CA ASP A 69 -11.41 -14.57 18.19
C ASP A 69 -10.72 -13.74 17.09
N ASN A 70 -11.48 -12.81 16.52
CA ASN A 70 -10.99 -11.91 15.47
C ASN A 70 -10.01 -10.84 15.98
N ARG A 71 -9.71 -10.78 17.29
CA ARG A 71 -8.87 -9.74 17.90
C ARG A 71 -7.45 -9.69 17.35
N PHE A 72 -6.87 -10.80 16.90
CA PHE A 72 -5.49 -10.81 16.40
C PHE A 72 -5.39 -11.04 14.90
N LYS A 73 -6.53 -11.24 14.23
CA LYS A 73 -6.59 -11.68 12.84
C LYS A 73 -5.93 -10.72 11.84
N TYR A 74 -5.97 -9.41 12.12
CA TYR A 74 -5.53 -8.37 11.19
C TYR A 74 -4.26 -7.64 11.63
N VAL A 75 -3.55 -8.15 12.64
CA VAL A 75 -2.36 -7.47 13.19
C VAL A 75 -1.25 -7.32 12.15
N CYS A 76 -1.04 -8.33 11.31
CA CYS A 76 -0.04 -8.29 10.24
C CYS A 76 -0.42 -7.25 9.16
N GLU A 77 -1.69 -7.21 8.76
CA GLU A 77 -2.24 -6.28 7.79
C GLU A 77 -2.15 -4.83 8.26
N GLU A 78 -2.46 -4.58 9.53
CA GLU A 78 -2.36 -3.27 10.18
C GLU A 78 -0.89 -2.82 10.34
N ALA A 79 -0.01 -3.74 10.75
CA ALA A 79 1.42 -3.46 10.81
C ALA A 79 1.99 -3.13 9.42
N ALA A 80 1.54 -3.84 8.39
CA ALA A 80 1.91 -3.58 7.00
C ALA A 80 1.35 -2.24 6.49
N LEU A 81 0.10 -1.89 6.85
CA LEU A 81 -0.58 -0.65 6.49
C LEU A 81 0.15 0.59 7.01
N HIS A 82 0.63 0.54 8.25
CA HIS A 82 1.32 1.66 8.91
C HIS A 82 2.85 1.58 8.83
N GLY A 83 3.42 0.56 8.17
CA GLY A 83 4.86 0.41 8.02
C GLY A 83 5.60 0.03 9.30
N HIS A 84 4.89 -0.53 10.28
CA HIS A 84 5.44 -0.98 11.56
C HIS A 84 6.12 -2.33 11.37
N ILE A 85 7.29 -2.33 10.73
CA ILE A 85 8.05 -3.54 10.40
C ILE A 85 8.36 -4.41 11.63
N GLU A 86 8.67 -3.80 12.78
CA GLU A 86 8.93 -4.54 14.03
C GLU A 86 7.69 -5.30 14.51
N CYS A 87 6.51 -4.67 14.44
CA CYS A 87 5.25 -5.31 14.76
C CYS A 87 4.94 -6.45 13.78
N LEU A 88 5.17 -6.24 12.49
CA LEU A 88 4.95 -7.25 11.46
C LEU A 88 5.87 -8.47 11.65
N ILE A 89 7.16 -8.24 11.94
CA ILE A 89 8.13 -9.30 12.21
C ILE A 89 7.68 -10.11 13.43
N LEU A 90 7.39 -9.42 14.54
CA LEU A 90 6.99 -10.06 15.78
C LEU A 90 5.68 -10.84 15.63
N ALA A 91 4.67 -10.26 14.98
CA ALA A 91 3.39 -10.92 14.73
C ALA A 91 3.59 -12.24 13.97
N HIS A 92 4.40 -12.20 12.91
CA HIS A 92 4.75 -13.40 12.15
C HIS A 92 5.53 -14.43 12.99
N GLU A 93 6.51 -14.01 13.78
CA GLU A 93 7.28 -14.92 14.64
C GLU A 93 6.42 -15.62 15.69
N ILE A 94 5.38 -14.96 16.21
CA ILE A 94 4.40 -15.52 17.15
C ILE A 94 3.42 -16.50 16.46
N GLY A 95 3.40 -16.50 15.12
CA GLY A 95 2.51 -17.34 14.33
C GLY A 95 1.15 -16.71 14.04
N LEU A 96 1.00 -15.38 14.17
CA LEU A 96 -0.22 -14.71 13.73
C LEU A 96 -0.36 -14.86 12.20
N PRO A 97 -1.59 -15.10 11.70
CA PRO A 97 -1.81 -15.23 10.27
C PRO A 97 -1.60 -13.89 9.56
N TRP A 98 -1.27 -13.97 8.27
CA TRP A 98 -1.44 -12.88 7.32
C TRP A 98 -2.17 -13.40 6.08
N ASN A 99 -2.73 -12.49 5.30
CA ASN A 99 -3.16 -12.79 3.94
C ASN A 99 -2.60 -11.75 2.95
N VAL A 100 -3.01 -11.87 1.68
CA VAL A 100 -2.56 -11.00 0.58
C VAL A 100 -2.76 -9.50 0.85
N SER A 101 -3.75 -9.15 1.69
CA SER A 101 -4.01 -7.77 2.09
C SER A 101 -2.81 -7.13 2.80
N ALA A 102 -1.97 -7.90 3.50
CA ALA A 102 -0.76 -7.35 4.11
C ALA A 102 0.21 -6.81 3.05
N SER A 103 0.42 -7.57 1.96
CA SER A 103 1.24 -7.12 0.82
C SER A 103 0.59 -5.93 0.11
N ASP A 104 -0.73 -5.97 -0.10
CA ASP A 104 -1.48 -4.89 -0.75
C ASP A 104 -1.40 -3.58 0.06
N ASN A 105 -1.55 -3.65 1.39
CA ASN A 105 -1.46 -2.50 2.30
C ASN A 105 -0.05 -1.90 2.36
N ALA A 106 0.98 -2.76 2.44
CA ALA A 106 2.38 -2.31 2.41
C ALA A 106 2.74 -1.65 1.07
N ALA A 107 2.22 -2.18 -0.04
CA ALA A 107 2.42 -1.58 -1.36
C ALA A 107 1.67 -0.26 -1.52
N LEU A 108 0.42 -0.19 -1.04
CA LEU A 108 -0.43 1.00 -1.09
C LEU A 108 0.20 2.20 -0.37
N ASN A 109 0.86 1.97 0.76
CA ASN A 109 1.46 3.03 1.59
C ASN A 109 2.99 3.14 1.44
N GLY A 110 3.58 2.42 0.48
CA GLY A 110 5.00 2.60 0.14
C GLY A 110 5.97 2.02 1.16
N HIS A 111 5.51 1.11 2.01
CA HIS A 111 6.30 0.49 3.07
C HIS A 111 7.17 -0.66 2.55
N LEU A 112 8.19 -0.30 1.77
CA LEU A 112 9.10 -1.24 1.09
C LEU A 112 9.69 -2.30 2.04
N LYS A 113 10.04 -1.93 3.28
CA LYS A 113 10.61 -2.89 4.25
C LYS A 113 9.62 -3.99 4.62
N CYS A 114 8.35 -3.62 4.87
CA CYS A 114 7.27 -4.59 5.11
C CYS A 114 7.06 -5.47 3.89
N LEU A 115 7.05 -4.87 2.69
CA LEU A 115 6.89 -5.56 1.42
C LEU A 115 8.01 -6.60 1.18
N ILE A 116 9.26 -6.24 1.47
CA ILE A 116 10.41 -7.14 1.36
C ILE A 116 10.24 -8.32 2.31
N TYR A 117 9.93 -8.05 3.58
CA TYR A 117 9.75 -9.08 4.60
C TYR A 117 8.62 -10.07 4.23
N LEU A 118 7.44 -9.56 3.88
CA LEU A 118 6.30 -10.36 3.43
C LEU A 118 6.67 -11.28 2.27
N GLY A 119 7.36 -10.74 1.26
CA GLY A 119 7.83 -11.50 0.11
C GLY A 119 8.81 -12.62 0.45
N MET A 120 9.80 -12.33 1.30
CA MET A 120 10.81 -13.31 1.72
C MET A 120 10.22 -14.48 2.51
N HIS A 121 9.10 -14.26 3.20
CA HIS A 121 8.42 -15.26 4.00
C HIS A 121 7.19 -15.89 3.33
N GLY A 122 7.04 -15.72 2.01
CA GLY A 122 6.04 -16.44 1.21
C GLY A 122 4.62 -15.86 1.30
N CYS A 123 4.45 -14.60 1.71
CA CYS A 123 3.18 -13.92 1.51
C CYS A 123 2.91 -13.75 0.01
N HIS A 124 1.70 -14.09 -0.43
CA HIS A 124 1.32 -14.03 -1.84
C HIS A 124 1.12 -12.58 -2.30
N TRP A 125 1.23 -12.41 -3.62
CA TRP A 125 1.05 -11.14 -4.32
C TRP A 125 -0.20 -11.21 -5.20
N SER A 126 -0.93 -10.11 -5.30
CA SER A 126 -2.04 -9.98 -6.25
C SER A 126 -1.70 -8.95 -7.34
N PHE A 127 -2.54 -8.87 -8.38
CA PHE A 127 -2.48 -7.76 -9.35
C PHE A 127 -2.66 -6.40 -8.66
N ASN A 128 -3.44 -6.37 -7.56
CA ASN A 128 -3.65 -5.17 -6.77
C ASN A 128 -2.37 -4.70 -6.08
N THR A 129 -1.43 -5.59 -5.78
CA THR A 129 -0.20 -5.15 -5.10
C THR A 129 0.63 -4.21 -5.97
N CYS A 130 0.79 -4.52 -7.28
CA CYS A 130 1.46 -3.60 -8.21
C CYS A 130 0.62 -2.34 -8.48
N SER A 131 -0.69 -2.49 -8.68
CA SER A 131 -1.54 -1.35 -9.02
C SER A 131 -1.70 -0.38 -7.84
N ASN A 132 -1.67 -0.84 -6.59
CA ASN A 132 -1.67 -0.01 -5.38
C ASN A 132 -0.36 0.79 -5.21
N ALA A 133 0.79 0.15 -5.47
CA ALA A 133 2.07 0.86 -5.46
C ALA A 133 2.12 1.93 -6.56
N ALA A 134 1.59 1.62 -7.74
CA ALA A 134 1.52 2.56 -8.86
C ALA A 134 0.53 3.71 -8.58
N LEU A 135 -0.63 3.39 -7.99
CA LEU A 135 -1.68 4.34 -7.60
C LEU A 135 -1.16 5.45 -6.69
N ASN A 136 -0.25 5.14 -5.76
CA ASN A 136 0.30 6.10 -4.79
C ASN A 136 1.75 6.52 -5.10
N GLY A 137 2.25 6.25 -6.31
CA GLY A 137 3.55 6.76 -6.74
C GLY A 137 4.75 6.11 -6.06
N HIS A 138 4.57 4.91 -5.50
CA HIS A 138 5.61 4.19 -4.77
C HIS A 138 6.51 3.41 -5.73
N LEU A 139 7.27 4.11 -6.58
CA LEU A 139 8.13 3.53 -7.60
C LEU A 139 9.13 2.50 -7.04
N LYS A 140 9.66 2.71 -5.83
CA LYS A 140 10.57 1.77 -5.18
C LYS A 140 9.87 0.42 -4.89
N CYS A 141 8.63 0.46 -4.39
CA CYS A 141 7.82 -0.73 -4.20
C CYS A 141 7.51 -1.40 -5.54
N LEU A 142 7.07 -0.64 -6.55
CA LEU A 142 6.77 -1.17 -7.89
C LEU A 142 7.99 -1.85 -8.53
N LYS A 143 9.19 -1.27 -8.37
CA LYS A 143 10.46 -1.87 -8.82
C LYS A 143 10.74 -3.21 -8.14
N TYR A 144 10.61 -3.26 -6.81
CA TYR A 144 10.80 -4.48 -6.03
C TYR A 144 9.79 -5.57 -6.44
N LEU A 145 8.50 -5.23 -6.46
CA LEU A 145 7.42 -6.13 -6.88
C LEU A 145 7.70 -6.75 -8.24
N ARG A 146 8.14 -5.93 -9.21
CA ARG A 146 8.42 -6.42 -10.54
C ARG A 146 9.60 -7.40 -10.58
N ARG A 147 10.65 -7.14 -9.80
CA ARG A 147 11.80 -8.06 -9.66
C ARG A 147 11.41 -9.37 -8.98
N SER A 148 10.44 -9.32 -8.07
CA SER A 148 9.88 -10.49 -7.38
C SER A 148 8.79 -11.22 -8.19
N HIS A 149 8.68 -10.95 -9.50
CA HIS A 149 7.70 -11.57 -10.40
C HIS A 149 6.23 -11.37 -10.00
N CYS A 150 5.92 -10.30 -9.25
CA CYS A 150 4.53 -9.93 -8.95
C CYS A 150 3.74 -9.75 -10.27
N PRO A 151 2.53 -10.33 -10.37
CA PRO A 151 1.67 -10.10 -11.52
C PRO A 151 1.26 -8.62 -11.58
N TRP A 152 1.07 -8.13 -12.81
CA TRP A 152 0.56 -6.79 -13.07
C TRP A 152 -0.26 -6.79 -14.36
N ASP A 153 -1.15 -5.81 -14.48
CA ASP A 153 -2.07 -5.67 -15.59
C ASP A 153 -2.26 -4.18 -15.95
N GLN A 154 -3.23 -3.90 -16.82
CA GLN A 154 -3.57 -2.56 -17.28
C GLN A 154 -3.88 -1.59 -16.13
N ALA A 155 -4.39 -2.08 -15.00
CA ALA A 155 -4.71 -1.26 -13.84
C ALA A 155 -3.46 -0.59 -13.26
N THR A 156 -2.28 -1.22 -13.39
CA THR A 156 -1.01 -0.62 -12.93
C THR A 156 -0.69 0.67 -13.69
N CYS A 157 -0.88 0.69 -15.02
CA CYS A 157 -0.66 1.90 -15.81
C CYS A 157 -1.78 2.93 -15.61
N SER A 158 -3.04 2.49 -15.60
CA SER A 158 -4.17 3.42 -15.45
C SER A 158 -4.24 4.07 -14.07
N ASN A 159 -3.80 3.38 -13.01
CA ASN A 159 -3.73 3.94 -11.66
C ASN A 159 -2.57 4.94 -11.50
N ALA A 160 -1.41 4.64 -12.07
CA ALA A 160 -0.31 5.61 -12.11
C ALA A 160 -0.72 6.88 -12.85
N ALA A 161 -1.38 6.73 -13.99
CA ALA A 161 -1.90 7.84 -14.78
C ALA A 161 -3.00 8.64 -14.05
N LEU A 162 -3.89 7.94 -13.32
CA LEU A 162 -4.98 8.53 -12.55
C LEU A 162 -4.48 9.53 -11.50
N ASN A 163 -3.36 9.25 -10.83
CA ASN A 163 -2.80 10.11 -9.78
C ASN A 163 -1.54 10.87 -10.20
N GLY A 164 -1.25 10.92 -11.51
CA GLY A 164 -0.15 11.74 -12.04
C GLY A 164 1.25 11.22 -11.73
N HIS A 165 1.39 9.92 -11.43
CA HIS A 165 2.67 9.29 -11.14
C HIS A 165 3.37 8.85 -12.44
N LEU A 166 3.88 9.84 -13.19
CA LEU A 166 4.53 9.63 -14.48
C LEU A 166 5.72 8.66 -14.37
N ASP A 167 6.49 8.70 -13.29
CA ASP A 167 7.64 7.84 -13.07
C ASP A 167 7.25 6.35 -12.95
N CYS A 168 6.16 6.05 -12.24
CA CYS A 168 5.53 4.74 -12.17
C CYS A 168 5.01 4.29 -13.54
N LEU A 169 4.32 5.17 -14.28
CA LEU A 169 3.79 4.87 -15.62
C LEU A 169 4.92 4.57 -16.62
N VAL A 170 5.97 5.39 -16.63
CA VAL A 170 7.17 5.19 -17.46
C VAL A 170 7.82 3.86 -17.13
N TYR A 171 8.02 3.56 -15.85
CA TYR A 171 8.63 2.30 -15.42
C TYR A 171 7.79 1.10 -15.84
N ALA A 172 6.48 1.11 -15.54
CA ALA A 172 5.57 0.03 -15.92
C ALA A 172 5.61 -0.22 -17.44
N ARG A 173 5.57 0.85 -18.24
CA ARG A 173 5.59 0.73 -19.70
C ARG A 173 6.92 0.18 -20.23
N ARG A 174 8.06 0.66 -19.73
CA ARG A 174 9.40 0.17 -20.14
C ARG A 174 9.59 -1.32 -19.89
N HIS A 175 8.91 -1.85 -18.88
CA HIS A 175 8.94 -3.26 -18.52
C HIS A 175 7.77 -4.06 -19.11
N ARG A 176 7.09 -3.51 -20.14
CA ARG A 176 6.04 -4.17 -20.93
C ARG A 176 4.76 -4.47 -20.13
N CYS A 177 4.47 -3.70 -19.09
CA CYS A 177 3.12 -3.68 -18.53
C CYS A 177 2.12 -3.30 -19.64
N ARG A 178 0.97 -3.98 -19.66
CA ARG A 178 -0.11 -3.67 -20.60
C ARG A 178 -0.77 -2.37 -20.16
N TRP A 179 -1.40 -1.68 -21.11
CA TRP A 179 -2.25 -0.52 -20.88
C TRP A 179 -3.44 -0.57 -21.83
N ASN A 180 -4.40 0.33 -21.61
CA ASN A 180 -5.59 0.48 -22.42
C ASN A 180 -6.05 1.95 -22.36
N GLN A 181 -7.19 2.25 -23.00
CA GLN A 181 -7.79 3.58 -23.09
C GLN A 181 -7.97 4.24 -21.72
N ALA A 182 -8.19 3.44 -20.66
CA ALA A 182 -8.32 3.93 -19.30
C ALA A 182 -7.06 4.67 -18.80
N THR A 183 -5.88 4.37 -19.34
CA THR A 183 -4.65 5.09 -18.99
C THR A 183 -4.73 6.55 -19.44
N CYS A 184 -5.18 6.80 -20.67
CA CYS A 184 -5.36 8.16 -21.19
C CYS A 184 -6.56 8.86 -20.53
N SER A 185 -7.71 8.18 -20.40
CA SER A 185 -8.91 8.81 -19.82
C SER A 185 -8.72 9.16 -18.35
N ASN A 186 -8.02 8.34 -17.57
CA ASN A 186 -7.74 8.63 -16.15
C ASN A 186 -6.75 9.80 -15.98
N ALA A 187 -5.70 9.86 -16.80
CA ALA A 187 -4.81 11.03 -16.79
C ALA A 187 -5.57 12.32 -17.16
N ALA A 188 -6.43 12.24 -18.17
CA ALA A 188 -7.28 13.35 -18.59
C ALA A 188 -8.31 13.76 -17.51
N LEU A 189 -8.89 12.78 -16.80
CA LEU A 189 -9.88 12.96 -15.74
C LEU A 189 -9.37 13.82 -14.59
N ASN A 190 -8.10 13.64 -14.19
CA ASN A 190 -7.48 14.38 -13.08
C ASN A 190 -6.48 15.45 -13.55
N GLY A 191 -6.44 15.75 -14.85
CA GLY A 191 -5.64 16.86 -15.37
C GLY A 191 -4.13 16.61 -15.44
N HIS A 192 -3.70 15.35 -15.40
CA HIS A 192 -2.29 14.96 -15.49
C HIS A 192 -1.81 14.93 -16.95
N LEU A 193 -1.57 16.12 -17.50
CA LEU A 193 -1.16 16.30 -18.90
C LEU A 193 0.12 15.54 -19.25
N ASP A 194 1.09 15.49 -18.34
CA ASP A 194 2.36 14.80 -18.51
C ASP A 194 2.17 13.28 -18.69
N CYS A 195 1.33 12.66 -17.85
CA CYS A 195 0.92 11.26 -18.01
C CYS A 195 0.16 11.03 -19.32
N LEU A 196 -0.79 11.91 -19.67
CA LEU A 196 -1.56 11.82 -20.91
C LEU A 196 -0.66 11.90 -22.15
N ALA A 197 0.24 12.89 -22.16
CA ALA A 197 1.16 13.11 -23.27
C ALA A 197 2.10 11.93 -23.45
N TYR A 198 2.73 11.47 -22.37
CA TYR A 198 3.60 10.29 -22.40
C TYR A 198 2.84 9.05 -22.89
N ALA A 199 1.65 8.78 -22.36
CA ALA A 199 0.85 7.63 -22.77
C ALA A 199 0.54 7.70 -24.28
N ARG A 200 0.14 8.87 -24.77
CA ARG A 200 -0.19 9.06 -26.19
C ARG A 200 1.02 8.89 -27.10
N GLU A 201 2.13 9.54 -26.79
CA GLU A 201 3.39 9.47 -27.55
C GLU A 201 3.94 8.06 -27.65
N GLN A 202 3.76 7.26 -26.60
CA GLN A 202 4.19 5.88 -26.54
C GLN A 202 3.16 4.90 -27.14
N GLY A 203 2.08 5.40 -27.74
CA GLY A 203 1.11 4.62 -28.52
C GLY A 203 -0.02 4.00 -27.70
N CYS A 204 -0.30 4.51 -26.51
CA CYS A 204 -1.49 4.10 -25.75
C CYS A 204 -2.75 4.46 -26.55
N PRO A 205 -3.72 3.54 -26.69
CA PRO A 205 -4.99 3.90 -27.29
C PRO A 205 -5.71 4.91 -26.39
N TRP A 206 -6.56 5.72 -27.01
CA TRP A 206 -7.48 6.63 -26.36
C TRP A 206 -8.83 6.59 -27.09
N ASN A 207 -9.88 7.06 -26.45
CA ASN A 207 -11.25 7.08 -26.99
C ASN A 207 -11.95 8.38 -26.56
N VAL A 208 -13.24 8.47 -26.87
CA VAL A 208 -14.09 9.62 -26.50
C VAL A 208 -14.03 9.95 -25.00
N ASP A 209 -13.87 8.95 -24.13
CA ASP A 209 -13.80 9.15 -22.68
C ASP A 209 -12.62 10.03 -22.27
N THR A 210 -11.52 10.03 -23.04
CA THR A 210 -10.37 10.89 -22.78
C THR A 210 -10.73 12.36 -22.95
N TRP A 211 -11.48 12.70 -24.01
CA TRP A 211 -12.00 14.06 -24.22
C TRP A 211 -13.03 14.42 -23.15
N SER A 212 -14.04 13.57 -22.96
CA SER A 212 -15.13 13.81 -22.02
C SER A 212 -14.63 14.00 -20.58
N SER A 213 -13.64 13.21 -20.15
CA SER A 213 -13.07 13.28 -18.80
C SER A 213 -12.37 14.61 -18.55
N ALA A 214 -11.54 15.08 -19.50
CA ALA A 214 -10.90 16.39 -19.39
C ALA A 214 -11.90 17.55 -19.48
N ALA A 215 -12.96 17.41 -20.30
CA ALA A 215 -14.01 18.42 -20.46
C ALA A 215 -14.83 18.59 -19.19
N SER A 216 -15.37 17.49 -18.65
CA SER A 216 -16.24 17.50 -17.48
C SER A 216 -15.55 18.02 -16.21
N ASN A 217 -14.23 17.87 -16.11
CA ASN A 217 -13.43 18.34 -14.98
C ASN A 217 -12.69 19.66 -15.26
N GLY A 218 -12.92 20.28 -16.42
CA GLY A 218 -12.36 21.59 -16.77
C GLY A 218 -10.83 21.62 -16.98
N HIS A 219 -10.21 20.47 -17.25
CA HIS A 219 -8.75 20.37 -17.45
C HIS A 219 -8.33 20.85 -18.84
N GLN A 220 -8.26 22.18 -19.00
CA GLN A 220 -7.99 22.85 -20.28
C GLN A 220 -6.70 22.41 -20.97
N ALA A 221 -5.64 22.15 -20.18
CA ALA A 221 -4.36 21.70 -20.73
C ALA A 221 -4.48 20.32 -21.39
N CYS A 222 -5.17 19.38 -20.74
CA CYS A 222 -5.47 18.06 -21.31
C CYS A 222 -6.39 18.16 -22.52
N LEU A 223 -7.39 19.05 -22.52
CA LEU A 223 -8.26 19.29 -23.68
C LEU A 223 -7.50 19.85 -24.87
N ALA A 224 -6.66 20.86 -24.66
CA ALA A 224 -5.84 21.46 -25.71
C ALA A 224 -4.93 20.39 -26.33
N TYR A 225 -4.29 19.57 -25.50
CA TYR A 225 -3.46 18.46 -25.96
C TYR A 225 -4.27 17.40 -26.72
N ALA A 226 -5.39 16.96 -26.18
CA ALA A 226 -6.28 15.98 -26.80
C ALA A 226 -6.80 16.47 -28.16
N SER A 227 -7.15 17.76 -28.26
CA SER A 227 -7.58 18.39 -29.51
C SER A 227 -6.45 18.47 -30.54
N ALA A 228 -5.26 18.88 -30.12
CA ALA A 228 -4.11 19.02 -31.00
C ALA A 228 -3.64 17.67 -31.56
N ASN A 229 -3.84 16.58 -30.81
CA ASN A 229 -3.36 15.25 -31.17
C ASN A 229 -4.45 14.33 -31.77
N GLY A 230 -5.66 14.83 -32.01
CA GLY A 230 -6.73 14.12 -32.71
C GLY A 230 -7.52 13.13 -31.86
N CYS A 231 -7.73 13.42 -30.57
CA CYS A 231 -8.59 12.61 -29.71
C CYS A 231 -10.04 12.66 -30.22
N PRO A 232 -10.74 11.51 -30.33
CA PRO A 232 -12.16 11.50 -30.70
C PRO A 232 -12.99 12.35 -29.74
N ARG A 233 -13.88 13.16 -30.30
CA ARG A 233 -14.87 13.95 -29.54
C ARG A 233 -16.18 13.17 -29.45
N PRO A 234 -16.97 13.36 -28.38
CA PRO A 234 -18.31 12.80 -28.34
C PRO A 234 -19.11 13.36 -29.51
N SER A 235 -19.81 12.48 -30.24
CA SER A 235 -20.73 12.89 -31.29
C SER A 235 -21.77 13.80 -30.67
N SER A 236 -21.88 15.03 -31.19
CA SER A 236 -22.97 15.94 -30.88
C SER A 236 -24.21 15.46 -31.64
N GLU A 237 -24.86 14.40 -31.16
CA GLU A 237 -26.21 14.08 -31.62
C GLU A 237 -27.15 13.84 -30.43
N PRO A 238 -28.39 14.36 -30.52
CA PRO A 238 -29.36 14.42 -29.42
C PRO A 238 -29.98 13.08 -29.04
#